data_AF-A0A1I5EFV5-F1
#
_entry.id   AF-A0A1I5EFV5-F1
#
_cell.length_a   1.000
_cell.length_b   1.000
_cell.length_c   1.000
_cell.angle_alpha   90.00
_cell.angle_beta   90.00
_cell.angle_gamma   90.00
#
_symmetry.space_group_name_H-M   'P 1'
#
loop_
_entity.id
_entity.type
_entity.pdbx_description
1 polymer ?
#
loop_
_entity_poly.entity_id
_entity_poly.type
_entity_poly.pdbx_seq_one_letter_code
_entity_poly.pdbx_strand_id
1 'polypeptide(L)' 'MITLKFLSAWLKLAAVAAVAFVIEVALISSLWLGLLVIVPTVLLFLGLSAAMWREWRSVRRGDGAYSYSYIRYEQE' A
#
# COMPACT_ATOMS: atom_id res chain seq x y z
N MET A 1 0.84 8.85 -17.30
CA MET A 1 -0.60 8.50 -17.27
C MET A 1 -0.83 7.40 -16.25
N ILE A 2 -1.10 7.82 -15.01
CA ILE A 2 -1.65 6.92 -13.98
C ILE A 2 -2.93 6.30 -14.53
N THR A 3 -3.09 4.99 -14.38
CA THR A 3 -4.30 4.32 -14.84
C THR A 3 -5.41 4.53 -13.82
N LEU A 4 -6.66 4.65 -14.28
CA LEU A 4 -7.82 4.74 -13.38
C LEU A 4 -7.89 3.56 -12.40
N LYS A 5 -7.48 2.36 -12.84
CA LYS A 5 -7.39 1.17 -11.99
C LYS A 5 -6.40 1.35 -10.85
N PHE A 6 -5.20 1.87 -11.12
CA PHE A 6 -4.20 2.18 -10.09
C PHE A 6 -4.73 3.22 -9.10
N LEU A 7 -5.29 4.31 -9.62
CA LEU A 7 -5.80 5.39 -8.78
C LEU A 7 -6.93 4.91 -7.87
N SER A 8 -7.85 4.09 -8.40
CA SER A 8 -8.94 3.51 -7.61
C SER A 8 -8.42 2.56 -6.53
N ALA A 9 -7.46 1.69 -6.85
CA ALA A 9 -6.86 0.78 -5.88
C ALA A 9 -6.11 1.54 -4.78
N TRP A 10 -5.32 2.54 -5.15
CA TRP A 10 -4.59 3.39 -4.20
C TRP A 10 -5.55 4.19 -3.31
N LEU A 11 -6.64 4.71 -3.87
CA LEU A 11 -7.65 5.45 -3.11
C LEU A 11 -8.35 4.57 -2.06
N LYS A 12 -8.64 3.30 -2.39
CA LYS A 12 -9.20 2.34 -1.42
C LYS A 12 -8.22 2.08 -0.28
N LEU A 13 -6.95 1.89 -0.58
CA LEU A 13 -5.90 1.72 0.42
C LEU A 13 -5.81 2.96 1.33
N ALA A 14 -5.79 4.15 0.74
CA ALA A 14 -5.78 5.42 1.47
C ALA A 14 -7.01 5.59 2.35
N ALA A 15 -8.20 5.22 1.87
CA ALA A 15 -9.43 5.27 2.65
C ALA A 15 -9.37 4.34 3.87
N VAL A 16 -8.89 3.11 3.70
CA VAL A 16 -8.72 2.16 4.81
C VAL A 16 -7.73 2.68 5.84
N ALA A 17 -6.58 3.21 5.40
CA ALA A 17 -5.57 3.77 6.29
C ALA A 17 -6.10 5.01 7.05
N ALA A 18 -6.87 5.87 6.38
CA ALA A 18 -7.49 7.03 7.02
C ALA A 18 -8.53 6.62 8.08
N VAL A 19 -9.35 5.61 7.79
CA VAL A 19 -10.32 5.08 8.77
C VAL A 19 -9.59 4.48 9.97
N ALA A 20 -8.53 3.68 9.75
CA ALA A 20 -7.71 3.14 10.83
C ALA A 20 -7.14 4.26 11.71
N PHE A 21 -6.54 5.29 11.08
CA PHE A 21 -5.99 6.43 11.80
C PHE A 21 -7.03 7.21 12.62
N VAL A 22 -8.23 7.44 12.07
CA VAL A 22 -9.32 8.10 12.81
C VAL A 22 -9.75 7.26 14.02
N ILE A 23 -9.84 5.94 13.87
CA ILE A 23 -10.18 5.03 14.97
C ILE A 23 -9.09 5.07 16.06
N GLU A 24 -7.82 5.04 15.67
CA GLU A 24 -6.69 5.11 16.59
C GLU A 24 -6.71 6.39 17.42
N VAL A 25 -6.89 7.54 16.77
CA VAL A 25 -6.95 8.84 17.45
C VAL A 25 -8.21 8.96 18.33
N ALA A 26 -9.34 8.40 17.90
CA ALA A 26 -10.60 8.46 18.66
C ALA A 26 -10.59 7.57 19.91
N LEU A 27 -9.95 6.40 19.84
CA LEU A 27 -9.94 5.42 20.93
C LEU A 27 -8.75 5.59 21.88
N ILE A 28 -7.63 6.15 21.41
CA ILE A 28 -6.39 6.21 22.18
C ILE A 28 -6.09 7.66 22.60
N SER A 29 -6.37 7.96 23.86
CA SER A 29 -6.10 9.28 24.45
C SER A 29 -4.65 9.45 24.93
N SER A 30 -3.92 8.35 25.14
CA SER A 30 -2.52 8.37 25.58
C SER A 30 -1.60 8.61 24.40
N LEU A 31 -0.75 9.64 24.48
CA LEU A 31 0.20 9.99 23.43
C LEU A 31 1.19 8.85 23.11
N TRP A 32 1.70 8.15 24.12
CA TRP A 32 2.67 7.07 23.93
C TRP A 32 2.06 5.83 23.31
N LEU A 33 0.85 5.45 23.74
CA LEU A 33 0.11 4.35 23.14
C LEU A 33 -0.35 4.72 21.72
N GLY A 34 -0.78 5.97 21.52
CA GLY A 34 -1.18 6.48 20.21
C GLY A 34 -0.02 6.40 19.21
N LEU A 35 1.18 6.85 19.60
CA LEU A 35 2.38 6.74 18.77
C LEU A 35 2.71 5.29 18.40
N LEU A 36 2.62 4.36 19.35
CA LEU A 36 2.91 2.95 19.09
C LEU A 36 1.95 2.29 18.10
N VAL A 37 0.72 2.81 17.95
CA VAL A 37 -0.28 2.26 17.02
C VAL A 37 -0.28 3.02 15.69
N ILE A 38 -0.22 4.35 15.75
CA ILE A 38 -0.22 5.23 14.56
C ILE A 38 1.02 5.00 13.70
N VAL A 39 2.21 4.88 14.29
CA VAL A 39 3.46 4.75 13.53
C VAL A 39 3.45 3.51 12.63
N PRO A 40 3.12 2.30 13.13
CA PRO A 40 2.94 1.13 12.26
C PRO A 40 1.92 1.34 11.15
N THR A 41 0.76 1.94 11.44
CA THR A 41 -0.29 2.19 10.44
C THR A 41 0.19 3.10 9.31
N VAL A 42 0.91 4.18 9.65
CA VAL A 42 1.52 5.08 8.67
C VAL A 42 2.61 4.35 7.87
N LEU A 43 3.47 3.58 8.53
CA LEU A 43 4.53 2.82 7.86
C LEU A 43 3.96 1.77 6.88
N LEU A 44 2.91 1.07 7.28
CA LEU A 44 2.21 0.10 6.42
C LEU A 44 1.59 0.80 5.21
N PHE A 45 0.90 1.92 5.43
CA PHE A 45 0.31 2.70 4.33
C PHE A 45 1.37 3.19 3.33
N LEU A 46 2.49 3.72 3.82
CA LEU A 46 3.60 4.18 3.00
C LEU A 46 4.28 3.02 2.25
N GLY A 47 4.52 1.90 2.94
CA GLY A 47 5.13 0.70 2.35
C GLY A 47 4.28 0.12 1.22
N LEU A 48 2.97 -0.02 1.46
CA LEU A 48 2.02 -0.50 0.44
C LEU A 48 1.89 0.49 -0.73
N SER A 49 1.84 1.80 -0.44
CA SER A 49 1.82 2.84 -1.48
C SER A 49 3.08 2.80 -2.35
N ALA A 50 4.26 2.65 -1.74
CA ALA A 50 5.53 2.53 -2.44
C ALA A 50 5.62 1.24 -3.27
N ALA A 51 5.15 0.11 -2.72
CA ALA A 51 5.10 -1.17 -3.43
C ALA A 51 4.20 -1.09 -4.67
N MET A 52 2.97 -0.58 -4.51
CA MET A 52 2.04 -0.35 -5.63
C MET A 52 2.66 0.58 -6.68
N TRP A 53 3.31 1.67 -6.25
CA TRP A 53 3.95 2.60 -7.18
C TRP A 53 5.09 1.93 -7.97
N ARG A 54 5.92 1.14 -7.29
CA ARG A 54 7.01 0.37 -7.91
C ARG A 54 6.47 -0.58 -8.98
N GLU A 55 5.40 -1.29 -8.64
CA GLU A 55 4.74 -2.27 -9.52
C GLU A 55 4.07 -1.61 -10.73
N TRP A 56 3.40 -0.47 -10.52
CA TRP A 56 2.86 0.32 -11.62
C TRP A 56 3.95 0.85 -12.56
N ARG A 57 5.11 1.24 -12.01
CA ARG A 57 6.27 1.67 -12.79
C ARG A 57 6.90 0.52 -13.58
N SER A 58 7.00 -0.68 -13.01
CA SER A 58 7.56 -1.85 -13.70
C SER A 58 6.67 -2.29 -14.87
N VAL A 59 5.34 -2.34 -14.67
CA VAL A 59 4.36 -2.62 -15.74
C VAL A 59 4.50 -1.61 -16.89
N ARG A 60 4.70 -0.32 -16.58
CA ARG A 60 4.87 0.71 -17.62
C ARG A 60 6.21 0.69 -18.33
N ARG A 61 7.26 0.17 -17.70
CA ARG A 61 8.60 0.05 -18.30
C ARG A 61 8.74 -1.21 -19.16
N GLY A 62 7.75 -2.10 -19.16
CA GLY A 62 7.83 -3.41 -19.82
C GLY A 62 8.49 -4.49 -18.96
N ASP A 63 9.06 -4.12 -17.80
CA ASP A 63 9.69 -5.05 -16.85
C ASP A 63 8.65 -5.92 -16.11
N GLY A 64 7.38 -5.48 -16.07
CA GLY A 64 6.29 -6.21 -15.41
C GLY A 64 5.92 -7.55 -16.06
N ALA A 65 6.33 -7.78 -17.32
CA ALA A 65 6.10 -9.05 -18.00
C ALA A 65 7.01 -10.19 -17.48
N TYR A 66 8.18 -9.86 -16.93
CA TYR A 66 9.12 -10.87 -16.44
C TYR A 66 8.70 -11.46 -15.09
N SER A 67 7.93 -10.74 -14.26
CA SER A 67 7.52 -11.27 -12.96
C SER A 67 6.45 -12.37 -13.07
N TYR A 68 5.61 -12.34 -14.11
CA TYR A 68 4.65 -13.42 -14.39
C TYR A 68 5.32 -14.66 -14.97
N SER A 69 6.45 -14.51 -15.68
CA SER A 69 7.18 -15.66 -16.21
C SER A 69 7.90 -16.43 -15.12
N TYR A 70 8.55 -15.76 -14.16
CA TYR A 70 9.26 -16.46 -13.07
C TYR A 70 8.32 -17.30 -12.18
N ILE A 71 7.11 -16.80 -11.87
CA ILE A 71 6.14 -17.56 -11.05
C ILE A 71 5.60 -18.78 -11.82
N ARG A 72 5.51 -18.71 -13.16
CA ARG A 72 5.01 -19.83 -13.97
C ARG A 72 6.04 -20.96 -14.13
N TYR A 73 7.34 -20.65 -14.13
CA TYR A 73 8.40 -21.63 -14.29
C TYR A 73 8.83 -22.33 -12.98
N GLU A 74 8.44 -21.81 -11.81
CA GLU A 74 8.65 -22.49 -10.52
C GLU A 74 7.55 -23.51 -10.18
N GLN A 75 6.50 -23.60 -11.00
CA GLN A 75 5.37 -24.52 -10.82
C GLN A 75 5.37 -25.73 -11.78
N GLU A 76 6.41 -25.90 -12.61
CA GLU A 76 6.62 -27.12 -13.42
C GLU A 76 7.52 -28.14 -12.70
#